data_AF-A0A4P5WP27-F1
#
_entry.id   AF-A0A4P5WP27-F1
#
_cell.length_a   1.000
_cell.length_b   1.000
_cell.length_c   1.000
_cell.angle_alpha   90.00
_cell.angle_beta   90.00
_cell.angle_gamma   90.00
#
_symmetry.space_group_name_H-M   'P 1'
#
loop_
_entity.id
_entity.type
_entity.pdbx_description
1 polymer ?
#
loop_
_entity_poly.entity_id
_entity_poly.type
_entity_poly.pdbx_seq_one_letter_code
_entity_poly.pdbx_strand_id
1 'polypeptide(L)'
;MSQAENTDSTAAGEASAGTVTLVPEIRQRLLELVARSQQVMAHGWMIRTFIKHCDEVEDFPELNEMARTIFDVFRAVETQTDDPVNYFRTVRKKLAKLKSAAEQFQKDAWHASTHTNFQQCAIAAKFLGQQLEELLQQAEAVLPRPVPPKITLPGRPPAS
;
A
#
# COMPACT_ATOMS: atom_id res chain seq x y z
N MET A 1 -51.63 -15.53 -18.87
CA MET A 1 -51.18 -14.85 -20.10
C MET A 1 -49.76 -14.37 -19.82
N SER A 2 -48.75 -15.17 -20.19
CA SER A 2 -48.04 -15.12 -21.48
C SER A 2 -46.98 -14.02 -21.44
N GLN A 3 -45.74 -14.32 -21.01
CA GLN A 3 -44.58 -14.76 -21.81
C GLN A 3 -44.01 -13.70 -22.76
N ALA A 4 -42.71 -13.40 -22.56
CA ALA A 4 -41.61 -13.24 -23.54
C ALA A 4 -40.43 -12.60 -22.77
N GLU A 5 -39.42 -13.32 -22.28
CA GLU A 5 -38.29 -13.96 -22.96
C GLU A 5 -37.47 -13.09 -23.93
N ASN A 6 -36.17 -13.07 -23.60
CA ASN A 6 -34.97 -12.97 -24.46
C ASN A 6 -34.49 -11.58 -24.90
N THR A 7 -33.28 -11.19 -24.51
CA THR A 7 -32.04 -11.59 -25.22
C THR A 7 -30.79 -11.23 -24.45
N ASP A 8 -29.96 -12.26 -24.29
CA ASP A 8 -28.50 -12.27 -24.27
C ASP A 8 -27.81 -11.02 -24.88
N SER A 9 -26.88 -10.43 -24.13
CA SER A 9 -25.80 -9.64 -24.72
C SER A 9 -24.58 -9.55 -23.80
N THR A 10 -23.66 -10.46 -24.09
CA THR A 10 -22.23 -10.17 -24.24
C THR A 10 -21.41 -10.06 -22.95
N ALA A 11 -20.74 -11.18 -22.68
CA ALA A 11 -19.39 -11.27 -22.14
C ALA A 11 -18.58 -9.96 -22.18
N ALA A 12 -18.37 -9.38 -21.02
CA ALA A 12 -17.17 -8.59 -20.74
C ALA A 12 -16.24 -9.45 -19.88
N GLY A 13 -15.56 -10.37 -20.55
CA GLY A 13 -14.33 -10.96 -20.03
C GLY A 13 -13.26 -9.87 -19.98
N GLU A 14 -13.22 -9.10 -18.90
CA GLU A 14 -12.00 -8.37 -18.54
C GLU A 14 -11.05 -9.40 -17.96
N ALA A 15 -10.20 -9.92 -18.84
CA ALA A 15 -9.06 -10.72 -18.48
C ALA A 15 -8.17 -9.92 -17.51
N SER A 16 -8.32 -10.22 -16.22
CA SER A 16 -7.35 -9.89 -15.18
C SER A 16 -5.97 -10.25 -15.68
N ALA A 17 -5.17 -9.21 -15.94
CA ALA A 17 -3.81 -9.34 -16.42
C ALA A 17 -2.97 -10.11 -15.39
N GLY A 18 -2.75 -11.40 -15.67
CA GLY A 18 -1.72 -12.21 -15.05
C GLY A 18 -1.96 -12.58 -13.58
N THR A 19 -3.06 -13.25 -13.27
CA THR A 19 -3.17 -13.98 -12.01
C THR A 19 -2.13 -15.09 -12.02
N VAL A 20 -1.00 -14.86 -11.36
CA VAL A 20 -0.02 -15.91 -11.10
C VAL A 20 -0.71 -16.95 -10.24
N THR A 21 -0.89 -18.16 -10.76
CA THR A 21 -1.44 -19.28 -9.98
C THR A 21 -0.45 -19.61 -8.87
N LEU A 22 -0.73 -19.12 -7.67
CA LEU A 22 0.06 -19.40 -6.49
C LEU A 22 -0.29 -20.79 -5.96
N VAL A 23 0.74 -21.48 -5.47
CA VAL A 23 0.59 -22.67 -4.64
C VAL A 23 -0.31 -22.32 -3.44
N PRO A 24 -1.34 -23.11 -3.08
CA PRO A 24 -2.34 -22.75 -2.07
C PRO A 24 -1.74 -22.31 -0.73
N GLU A 25 -0.69 -22.98 -0.29
CA GLU A 25 0.03 -22.71 0.96
C GLU A 25 0.70 -21.32 0.93
N ILE A 26 1.30 -20.95 -0.21
CA ILE A 26 1.90 -19.62 -0.41
C ILE A 26 0.81 -18.54 -0.41
N ARG A 27 -0.31 -18.80 -1.11
CA ARG A 27 -1.44 -17.87 -1.14
C ARG A 27 -1.97 -17.63 0.27
N GLN A 28 -2.19 -18.69 1.04
CA GLN A 28 -2.68 -18.60 2.41
C GLN A 28 -1.71 -17.81 3.30
N ARG A 29 -0.41 -18.10 3.19
CA ARG A 29 0.61 -17.36 3.93
C ARG A 29 0.60 -15.86 3.61
N LEU A 30 0.45 -15.51 2.33
CA LEU A 30 0.38 -14.11 1.95
C LEU A 30 -0.89 -13.43 2.48
N LEU A 31 -2.04 -14.10 2.50
CA LEU A 31 -3.27 -13.56 3.09
C LEU A 31 -3.13 -13.31 4.60
N GLU A 32 -2.42 -14.17 5.33
CA GLU A 32 -2.09 -13.91 6.74
C GLU A 32 -1.25 -12.63 6.91
N LEU A 33 -0.27 -12.43 6.01
CA LEU A 33 0.55 -11.23 6.03
C LEU A 33 -0.27 -9.99 5.67
N VAL A 34 -1.20 -10.08 4.72
CA VAL A 34 -2.17 -9.00 4.41
C VAL A 34 -2.98 -8.65 5.65
N ALA A 35 -3.56 -9.64 6.34
CA ALA A 35 -4.33 -9.41 7.55
C ALA A 35 -3.51 -8.71 8.65
N ARG A 36 -2.24 -9.11 8.83
CA ARG A 36 -1.32 -8.44 9.76
C ARG A 36 -0.97 -7.01 9.31
N SER A 37 -0.81 -6.77 8.01
CA SER A 37 -0.62 -5.42 7.49
C SER A 37 -1.83 -4.53 7.76
N GLN A 38 -3.06 -5.05 7.66
CA GLN A 38 -4.27 -4.31 7.98
C GLN A 38 -4.32 -3.89 9.47
N GLN A 39 -3.89 -4.76 10.38
CA GLN A 39 -3.75 -4.42 11.80
C GLN A 39 -2.74 -3.28 12.03
N VAL A 40 -1.59 -3.33 11.34
CA VAL A 40 -0.59 -2.26 11.39
C VAL A 40 -1.15 -0.96 10.82
N MET A 41 -1.87 -1.02 9.70
CA MET A 41 -2.50 0.15 9.07
C MET A 41 -3.62 0.75 9.93
N ALA A 42 -4.32 -0.03 10.75
CA ALA A 42 -5.28 0.51 11.71
C ALA A 42 -4.64 1.53 12.66
N HIS A 43 -3.39 1.31 13.09
CA HIS A 43 -2.66 2.29 13.90
C HIS A 43 -2.32 3.56 13.12
N GLY A 44 -1.99 3.46 11.83
CA GLY A 44 -1.80 4.64 10.99
C GLY A 44 -3.09 5.47 10.83
N TRP A 45 -4.27 4.84 10.78
CA TRP A 45 -5.54 5.58 10.80
C TRP A 45 -5.76 6.37 12.10
N MET A 46 -5.27 5.87 13.24
CA MET A 46 -5.28 6.60 14.51
C MET A 46 -4.34 7.81 14.48
N ILE A 47 -3.11 7.63 13.98
CA ILE A 47 -2.16 8.73 13.76
C ILE A 47 -2.78 9.83 12.89
N ARG A 48 -3.38 9.45 11.76
CA ARG A 48 -4.06 10.41 10.88
C ARG A 48 -5.17 11.16 11.61
N THR A 49 -5.97 10.45 12.40
CA THR A 49 -7.08 11.07 13.14
C THR A 49 -6.55 12.07 14.15
N PHE A 50 -5.50 11.73 14.91
CA PHE A 50 -4.86 12.67 15.84
C PHE A 50 -4.38 13.94 15.13
N ILE A 51 -3.57 13.81 14.07
CA ILE A 51 -3.00 14.96 13.34
C ILE A 51 -4.09 15.86 12.75
N LYS A 52 -5.19 15.28 12.26
CA LYS A 52 -6.28 16.04 11.64
C LYS A 52 -7.12 16.86 12.62
N HIS A 53 -7.01 16.60 13.92
CA HIS A 53 -7.85 17.22 14.95
C HIS A 53 -7.03 17.85 16.08
N CYS A 54 -5.71 17.96 15.93
CA CYS A 54 -4.89 18.72 16.87
C CYS A 54 -4.92 20.20 16.48
N ASP A 55 -4.98 21.09 17.47
CA ASP A 55 -5.06 22.55 17.24
C ASP A 55 -3.77 23.08 16.60
N GLU A 56 -2.62 22.46 16.90
CA GLU A 56 -1.31 22.84 16.35
C GLU A 56 -1.25 22.78 14.83
N VAL A 57 -2.17 22.07 14.17
CA VAL A 57 -2.19 21.97 12.71
C VAL A 57 -2.57 23.30 12.03
N GLU A 58 -3.18 24.23 12.76
CA GLU A 58 -3.52 25.58 12.26
C GLU A 58 -2.25 26.42 12.08
N ASP A 59 -1.33 26.34 13.04
CA ASP A 59 -0.06 27.06 13.03
C ASP A 59 1.06 26.29 12.29
N PHE A 60 0.97 24.96 12.24
CA PHE A 60 1.95 24.05 11.65
C PHE A 60 1.30 23.15 10.57
N PRO A 61 0.90 23.72 9.41
CA PRO A 61 0.19 23.00 8.36
C PRO A 61 0.98 21.86 7.70
N GLU A 62 2.31 21.84 7.86
CA GLU A 62 3.20 20.76 7.42
C GLU A 62 2.89 19.42 8.10
N LEU A 63 2.37 19.42 9.34
CA LEU A 63 1.98 18.19 10.04
C LEU A 63 0.95 17.37 9.25
N ASN A 64 0.08 18.05 8.49
CA ASN A 64 -0.91 17.40 7.63
C ASN A 64 -0.26 16.55 6.52
N GLU A 65 1.00 16.74 6.16
CA GLU A 65 1.66 15.93 5.13
C GLU A 65 1.69 14.45 5.52
N MET A 66 1.90 14.14 6.81
CA MET A 66 1.84 12.77 7.30
C MET A 66 0.42 12.21 7.20
N ALA A 67 -0.59 12.99 7.62
CA ALA A 67 -2.00 12.59 7.52
C ALA A 67 -2.46 12.33 6.08
N ARG A 68 -2.04 13.18 5.12
CA ARG A 68 -2.29 13.00 3.69
C ARG A 68 -1.57 11.77 3.15
N THR A 69 -0.31 11.58 3.51
CA THR A 69 0.48 10.42 3.06
C THR A 69 -0.11 9.10 3.56
N ILE A 70 -0.53 9.03 4.83
CA ILE A 70 -1.25 7.87 5.37
C ILE A 70 -2.49 7.58 4.53
N PHE A 71 -3.32 8.59 4.29
CA PHE A 71 -4.54 8.42 3.49
C PHE A 71 -4.22 7.88 2.08
N ASP A 72 -3.34 8.54 1.34
CA ASP A 72 -3.02 8.17 -0.05
C ASP A 72 -2.42 6.76 -0.15
N VAL A 73 -1.48 6.43 0.75
CA VAL A 73 -0.81 5.13 0.74
C VAL A 73 -1.78 4.03 1.14
N PHE A 74 -2.52 4.21 2.23
CA PHE A 74 -3.38 3.17 2.77
C PHE A 74 -4.56 2.91 1.85
N ARG A 75 -5.14 3.98 1.29
CA ARG A 75 -6.20 3.84 0.29
C ARG A 75 -5.77 3.05 -0.93
N ALA A 76 -4.54 3.26 -1.42
CA ALA A 76 -4.02 2.52 -2.56
C ALA A 76 -3.76 1.04 -2.25
N VAL A 77 -3.38 0.72 -1.01
CA VAL A 77 -3.07 -0.65 -0.57
C VAL A 77 -4.35 -1.45 -0.27
N GLU A 78 -5.32 -0.84 0.41
CA GLU A 78 -6.59 -1.45 0.82
C GLU A 78 -7.49 -1.86 -0.36
N THR A 79 -7.28 -1.34 -1.57
CA THR A 79 -8.03 -1.83 -2.76
C THR A 79 -7.56 -3.18 -3.28
N GLN A 80 -6.47 -3.74 -2.72
CA GLN A 80 -5.82 -4.95 -3.23
C GLN A 80 -5.88 -6.11 -2.22
N THR A 81 -6.74 -6.07 -1.20
CA THR A 81 -6.78 -7.08 -0.13
C THR A 81 -7.02 -8.51 -0.61
N ASP A 82 -7.75 -8.65 -1.72
CA ASP A 82 -8.08 -9.95 -2.32
C ASP A 82 -6.99 -10.47 -3.28
N ASP A 83 -6.04 -9.62 -3.66
CA ASP A 83 -4.87 -9.94 -4.47
C ASP A 83 -3.58 -9.69 -3.67
N PRO A 84 -3.12 -10.68 -2.87
CA PRO A 84 -1.94 -10.52 -2.04
C PRO A 84 -0.66 -10.18 -2.81
N VAL A 85 -0.54 -10.60 -4.08
CA VAL A 85 0.65 -10.32 -4.89
C VAL A 85 0.69 -8.83 -5.24
N ASN A 86 -0.42 -8.29 -5.75
CA ASN A 86 -0.50 -6.87 -6.09
C ASN A 86 -0.57 -5.98 -4.84
N TYR A 87 -1.09 -6.49 -3.73
CA TYR A 87 -1.02 -5.85 -2.41
C TYR A 87 0.42 -5.53 -2.03
N PHE A 88 1.29 -6.54 -1.93
CA PHE A 88 2.68 -6.33 -1.50
C PHE A 88 3.53 -5.59 -2.54
N ARG A 89 3.22 -5.71 -3.84
CA ARG A 89 3.82 -4.83 -4.86
C ARG A 89 3.45 -3.37 -4.66
N THR A 90 2.22 -3.08 -4.26
CA THR A 90 1.76 -1.72 -3.98
C THR A 90 2.39 -1.20 -2.69
N VAL A 91 2.45 -2.01 -1.63
CA VAL A 91 3.17 -1.69 -0.39
C VAL A 91 4.62 -1.32 -0.70
N ARG A 92 5.36 -2.16 -1.45
CA ARG A 92 6.75 -1.88 -1.84
C ARG A 92 6.93 -0.51 -2.50
N LYS A 93 6.06 -0.18 -3.46
CA LYS A 93 6.13 1.11 -4.19
C LYS A 93 5.87 2.32 -3.29
N LYS A 94 5.03 2.17 -2.27
CA LYS A 94 4.57 3.27 -1.41
C LYS A 94 5.34 3.40 -0.10
N LEU A 95 6.02 2.34 0.33
CA LEU A 95 6.73 2.27 1.61
C LEU A 95 7.80 3.35 1.76
N ALA A 96 8.57 3.62 0.69
CA ALA A 96 9.59 4.67 0.72
C ALA A 96 8.97 6.04 1.05
N LYS A 97 7.85 6.40 0.41
CA LYS A 97 7.14 7.66 0.68
C LYS A 97 6.63 7.72 2.12
N LEU A 98 6.06 6.63 2.63
CA LEU A 98 5.55 6.56 4.00
C LEU A 98 6.69 6.76 5.03
N LYS A 99 7.83 6.11 4.83
CA LYS A 99 9.01 6.24 5.70
C LYS A 99 9.56 7.68 5.68
N SER A 100 9.70 8.28 4.50
CA SER A 100 10.16 9.67 4.38
C SER A 100 9.20 10.66 5.04
N ALA A 101 7.88 10.47 4.91
CA ALA A 101 6.90 11.31 5.58
C ALA A 101 6.97 11.17 7.11
N ALA A 102 7.19 9.94 7.63
CA ALA A 102 7.37 9.72 9.06
C ALA A 102 8.64 10.39 9.61
N GLU A 103 9.75 10.35 8.86
CA GLU A 103 10.99 11.03 9.23
C GLU A 103 10.84 12.55 9.23
N GLN A 104 10.11 13.11 8.26
CA GLN A 104 9.85 14.54 8.20
C GLN A 104 8.91 14.97 9.33
N PHE A 105 7.81 14.23 9.55
CA PHE A 105 6.90 14.44 10.65
C PHE A 105 7.59 14.45 12.02
N GLN A 106 8.61 13.60 12.22
CA GLN A 106 9.38 13.60 13.47
C GLN A 106 10.09 14.94 13.72
N LYS A 107 10.59 15.60 12.68
CA LYS A 107 11.24 16.91 12.79
C LYS A 107 10.20 17.99 13.05
N ASP A 108 9.13 17.99 12.26
CA ASP A 108 8.07 19.00 12.31
C ASP A 108 7.30 18.95 13.64
N ALA A 109 7.00 17.76 14.14
CA ALA A 109 6.29 17.56 15.41
C ALA A 109 7.04 18.19 16.60
N TRP A 110 8.37 18.18 16.59
CA TRP A 110 9.17 18.81 17.64
C TRP A 110 9.12 20.35 17.60
N HIS A 111 8.99 20.91 16.41
CA HIS A 111 8.80 22.35 16.23
C HIS A 111 7.37 22.78 16.59
N ALA A 112 6.39 21.93 16.33
CA ALA A 112 4.99 22.20 16.61
C ALA A 112 4.63 22.12 18.10
N SER A 113 5.09 21.06 18.81
CA SER A 113 4.71 20.84 20.20
C SER A 113 5.67 19.92 20.95
N THR A 114 5.93 20.24 22.22
CA THR A 114 6.67 19.36 23.14
C THR A 114 5.78 18.40 23.91
N HIS A 115 4.46 18.42 23.67
CA HIS A 115 3.50 17.56 24.36
C HIS A 115 3.76 16.08 24.04
N THR A 116 3.57 15.22 25.04
CA THR A 116 3.84 13.77 24.92
C THR A 116 3.09 13.12 23.75
N ASN A 117 1.87 13.58 23.44
CA ASN A 117 1.10 13.07 22.30
C ASN A 117 1.85 13.20 20.96
N PHE A 118 2.54 14.32 20.71
CA PHE A 118 3.30 14.52 19.46
C PHE A 118 4.53 13.62 19.41
N GLN A 119 5.22 13.48 20.55
CA GLN A 119 6.37 12.57 20.67
C GLN A 119 5.95 11.11 20.41
N GLN A 120 4.86 10.67 21.03
CA GLN A 120 4.32 9.31 20.82
C GLN A 120 3.80 9.12 19.39
N CYS A 121 3.17 10.14 18.81
CA CYS A 121 2.74 10.12 17.42
C CYS A 121 3.93 9.95 16.46
N ALA A 122 5.03 10.68 16.68
CA ALA A 122 6.24 10.55 15.85
C ALA A 122 6.90 9.17 15.98
N ILE A 123 6.98 8.63 17.20
CA ILE A 123 7.47 7.26 17.45
C ILE A 123 6.59 6.24 16.71
N ALA A 124 5.26 6.35 16.85
CA ALA A 124 4.30 5.45 16.22
C ALA A 124 4.35 5.53 14.68
N ALA A 125 4.48 6.74 14.12
CA ALA A 125 4.62 6.95 12.68
C ALA A 125 5.87 6.27 12.10
N LYS A 126 7.00 6.35 12.81
CA LYS A 126 8.23 5.67 12.41
C LYS A 126 8.10 4.14 12.51
N PHE A 127 7.53 3.66 13.62
CA PHE A 127 7.30 2.23 13.87
C PHE A 127 6.38 1.62 12.80
N LEU A 128 5.32 2.33 12.39
CA LEU A 128 4.42 1.92 11.32
C LEU A 128 5.17 1.56 10.02
N GLY A 129 6.12 2.40 9.60
CA GLY A 129 6.94 2.14 8.41
C GLY A 129 7.84 0.92 8.57
N GLN A 130 8.42 0.70 9.75
CA GLN A 130 9.24 -0.47 10.07
C GLN A 130 8.42 -1.76 10.02
N GLN A 131 7.25 -1.79 10.66
CA GLN A 131 6.39 -2.97 10.67
C GLN A 131 5.90 -3.37 9.27
N LEU A 132 5.56 -2.39 8.43
CA LEU A 132 5.17 -2.67 7.04
C LEU A 132 6.36 -3.16 6.20
N GLU A 133 7.57 -2.67 6.47
CA GLU A 133 8.80 -3.16 5.83
C GLU A 133 9.10 -4.61 6.19
N GLU A 134 8.98 -4.99 7.47
CA GLU A 134 9.17 -6.36 7.94
C GLU A 134 8.15 -7.33 7.32
N LEU A 135 6.88 -6.92 7.23
CA LEU A 135 5.84 -7.71 6.59
C LEU A 135 6.08 -7.86 5.09
N LEU A 136 6.55 -6.78 4.44
CA LEU A 136 6.93 -6.82 3.03
C LEU A 136 8.10 -7.79 2.80
N GLN A 137 9.14 -7.75 3.64
CA GLN A 137 10.27 -8.68 3.53
C GLN A 137 9.84 -10.14 3.68
N GLN A 138 8.93 -10.43 4.63
CA GLN A 138 8.34 -11.76 4.79
C GLN A 138 7.54 -12.19 3.56
N ALA A 139 6.80 -11.27 2.93
CA ALA A 139 6.07 -11.55 1.69
C ALA A 139 7.04 -11.80 0.53
N GLU A 140 8.08 -10.98 0.38
CA GLU A 140 9.08 -11.12 -0.70
C GLU A 140 9.85 -12.44 -0.66
N ALA A 141 10.03 -13.02 0.53
CA ALA A 141 10.64 -14.34 0.68
C ALA A 141 9.82 -15.47 0.04
N VAL A 142 8.50 -15.30 -0.11
CA VAL A 142 7.58 -16.30 -0.67
C VAL A 142 6.96 -15.87 -2.00
N LEU A 143 7.09 -14.60 -2.39
CA LEU A 143 6.57 -14.10 -3.65
C LEU A 143 7.37 -14.69 -4.83
N PRO A 144 6.68 -15.07 -5.92
CA PRO A 144 7.36 -15.47 -7.14
C PRO A 144 8.14 -14.28 -7.70
N ARG A 145 9.40 -14.52 -8.07
CA ARG A 145 10.24 -13.49 -8.70
C ARG A 145 9.54 -12.97 -9.97
N PRO A 146 9.51 -11.65 -10.22
CA PRO A 146 8.99 -11.14 -11.47
C PRO A 146 9.75 -11.76 -12.64
N VAL A 147 9.03 -12.29 -13.62
CA VAL A 147 9.66 -12.73 -14.87
C VAL A 147 10.23 -11.48 -15.56
N PRO A 148 11.52 -11.46 -15.94
CA PRO A 148 12.09 -10.33 -16.66
C PRO A 148 11.29 -10.05 -17.94
N PRO A 149 11.05 -8.79 -18.31
CA PRO A 149 10.39 -8.49 -19.58
C PRO A 149 11.22 -9.06 -20.72
N LYS A 150 10.57 -9.73 -21.68
CA LYS A 150 11.22 -10.16 -22.93
C LYS A 150 11.56 -8.93 -23.75
N ILE A 151 12.77 -8.39 -23.57
CA ILE A 151 13.30 -7.33 -24.44
C ILE A 151 13.54 -7.96 -25.81
N THR A 152 12.60 -7.76 -26.73
CA THR A 152 12.79 -8.15 -28.13
C THR A 152 13.58 -7.02 -28.78
N LEU A 153 14.88 -7.22 -29.02
CA LEU A 153 15.69 -6.27 -29.77
C LEU A 153 15.16 -6.21 -31.22
N PRO A 154 14.92 -5.01 -31.80
CA PRO A 154 14.56 -4.90 -33.20
C PRO A 154 15.69 -5.48 -34.06
N GLY A 155 15.33 -6.43 -34.92
CA GLY A 155 16.26 -7.13 -35.80
C GLY A 155 17.04 -6.14 -36.67
N ARG A 156 18.36 -6.31 -36.71
CA ARG A 156 19.25 -5.58 -37.61
C ARG A 156 18.84 -5.90 -39.06
N PRO A 157 18.49 -4.91 -39.90
CA PRO A 157 18.23 -5.18 -41.31
C PRO A 157 19.52 -5.67 -42.00
N PRO A 158 19.42 -6.62 -42.96
CA PRO A 158 20.57 -7.15 -43.65
C PRO A 158 21.26 -6.05 -44.48
N ALA A 159 22.60 -6.02 -44.42
CA ALA A 159 23.40 -5.12 -45.23
C ALA A 159 23.19 -5.44 -46.72
N SER A 160 22.83 -4.42 -47.50
CA SER A 160 22.83 -4.45 -48.96
C SER A 160 24.21 -4.12 -49.51
#